data_AF-Q7MDI3-F1
#
_entry.id   AF-Q7MDI3-F1
#
_cell.length_a   1.000
_cell.length_b   1.000
_cell.length_c   1.000
_cell.angle_alpha   90.00
_cell.angle_beta   90.00
_cell.angle_gamma   90.00
#
_symmetry.space_group_name_H-M   'P 1'
#
loop_
_entity.id
_entity.type
_entity.pdbx_description
1 polymer ?
#
loop_
_entity_poly.entity_id
_entity_poly.type
_entity_poly.pdbx_seq_one_letter_code
_entity_poly.pdbx_strand_id
1 'polypeptide(L)' 'MFKINFNIYKDNLNWSAEIHQLNSDILTRHVVLKTQLGLFDLNFDFCEKSNQGSIFSLSGNKIGAFSVF' A
#
# COMPACT_ATOMS: atom_id res chain seq x y z
N MET A 1 10.77 2.06 13.15
CA MET A 1 9.34 1.80 12.92
C MET A 1 8.87 2.87 11.97
N PHE A 2 8.23 2.49 10.87
CA PHE A 2 7.76 3.41 9.83
C PHE A 2 6.28 3.70 10.05
N LYS A 3 5.89 4.97 9.91
CA LYS A 3 4.47 5.31 9.82
C LYS A 3 4.10 5.37 8.35
N ILE A 4 3.08 4.62 7.95
CA ILE A 4 2.61 4.59 6.56
C ILE A 4 1.19 5.09 6.49
N ASN A 5 0.93 5.98 5.53
CA ASN A 5 -0.43 6.33 5.12
C ASN A 5 -0.74 5.64 3.81
N PHE A 6 -1.79 4.83 3.79
CA PHE A 6 -2.32 4.17 2.60
C PHE A 6 -3.51 4.96 2.05
N ASN A 7 -3.58 5.03 0.73
CA ASN A 7 -4.72 5.57 -0.01
C ASN A 7 -5.06 4.63 -1.16
N ILE A 8 -6.21 3.99 -1.08
CA ILE A 8 -6.79 3.13 -2.12
C ILE A 8 -7.89 3.93 -2.82
N TYR A 9 -7.74 4.09 -4.12
CA TYR A 9 -8.61 4.97 -4.90
C TYR A 9 -10.02 4.45 -5.00
N LYS A 10 -10.16 3.12 -5.06
CA LYS A 10 -11.47 2.46 -4.99
C LYS A 10 -12.06 2.70 -3.60
N ASP A 11 -13.28 3.23 -3.58
CA ASP A 11 -14.05 3.54 -2.37
C ASP A 11 -13.44 4.64 -1.47
N ASN A 12 -12.44 5.38 -1.99
CA ASN A 12 -11.74 6.48 -1.29
C ASN A 12 -11.21 6.07 0.10
N LEU A 13 -10.73 4.83 0.21
CA LEU A 13 -10.29 4.24 1.47
C LEU A 13 -8.90 4.73 1.82
N ASN A 14 -8.76 5.28 3.02
CA ASN A 14 -7.50 5.76 3.56
C ASN A 14 -7.32 5.33 5.01
N TRP A 15 -6.10 4.97 5.38
CA TRP A 15 -5.75 4.65 6.77
C TRP A 15 -4.25 4.79 7.01
N SER A 16 -3.88 4.90 8.28
CA SER A 16 -2.49 4.86 8.72
C SER A 16 -2.17 3.53 9.42
N ALA A 17 -0.93 3.08 9.32
CA ALA A 17 -0.41 1.96 10.09
C ALA A 17 1.05 2.20 10.48
N GLU A 18 1.45 1.57 11.58
CA GLU A 18 2.85 1.49 11.99
C GLU A 18 3.39 0.12 11.59
N ILE A 19 4.52 0.10 10.89
CA ILE A 19 5.17 -1.13 10.44
C ILE A 19 6.64 -1.16 10.84
N HIS A 20 7.16 -2.34 11.15
CA HIS A 20 8.56 -2.49 11.53
C HIS A 20 9.51 -2.54 10.32
N GLN A 21 9.03 -3.04 9.19
CA GLN A 21 9.81 -3.22 7.97
C GLN A 21 8.99 -2.80 6.76
N LEU A 22 9.60 -2.01 5.88
CA LEU A 22 9.01 -1.65 4.59
C LEU A 22 9.35 -2.74 3.56
N ASN A 23 8.45 -3.70 3.40
CA ASN A 23 8.54 -4.73 2.36
C ASN A 23 7.14 -5.05 1.79
N SER A 24 7.11 -5.70 0.62
CA SER A 24 5.87 -6.01 -0.09
C SER A 24 4.90 -6.85 0.74
N ASP A 25 5.39 -7.85 1.47
CA ASP A 25 4.53 -8.77 2.22
C ASP A 25 3.76 -8.07 3.35
N ILE A 26 4.45 -7.19 4.09
CA ILE A 26 3.84 -6.37 5.14
C ILE A 26 2.85 -5.38 4.52
N LEU A 27 3.23 -4.70 3.44
CA LEU A 27 2.33 -3.78 2.73
C LEU A 27 1.06 -4.49 2.23
N THR A 28 1.19 -5.66 1.60
CA THR A 28 0.08 -6.50 1.14
C THR A 28 -0.86 -6.81 2.29
N ARG A 29 -0.35 -7.27 3.43
CA ARG A 29 -1.18 -7.61 4.58
C ARG A 29 -2.04 -6.44 5.05
N HIS A 30 -1.49 -5.23 5.09
CA HIS A 30 -2.24 -4.03 5.47
C HIS A 30 -3.34 -3.67 4.45
N VAL A 31 -3.04 -3.77 3.16
CA VAL A 31 -4.02 -3.45 2.09
C VAL A 31 -5.14 -4.49 2.04
N VAL A 32 -4.82 -5.79 2.08
CA VAL A 32 -5.81 -6.88 1.99
C VAL A 32 -6.79 -6.85 3.15
N LEU A 33 -6.28 -6.73 4.39
CA LEU A 33 -7.11 -6.73 5.59
C LEU A 33 -8.11 -5.56 5.62
N LYS A 34 -7.72 -4.40 5.08
CA LYS A 34 -8.56 -3.19 5.14
C LYS A 34 -9.54 -3.08 3.99
N THR A 35 -9.15 -3.53 2.81
CA THR A 35 -9.95 -3.34 1.61
C THR A 35 -10.92 -4.49 1.34
N GLN A 36 -10.72 -5.65 1.97
CA GLN A 36 -11.47 -6.89 1.70
C GLN A 36 -11.50 -7.25 0.20
N LEU A 37 -10.55 -6.75 -0.59
CA LEU A 37 -10.64 -6.79 -2.04
C LEU A 37 -10.52 -8.21 -2.63
N GLY A 38 -10.23 -9.22 -1.81
CA GLY A 38 -9.89 -10.57 -2.30
C GLY A 38 -8.66 -10.59 -3.21
N LEU A 39 -7.94 -9.46 -3.31
CA LEU A 39 -6.75 -9.27 -4.12
C LEU A 39 -5.55 -9.67 -3.28
N PHE A 40 -5.12 -10.92 -3.39
CA PHE A 40 -3.93 -11.41 -2.69
C PHE A 40 -2.63 -10.99 -3.40
N ASP A 41 -2.72 -10.65 -4.70
CA ASP A 41 -1.57 -10.33 -5.53
C ASP A 41 -1.51 -8.84 -5.84
N LEU A 42 -0.66 -8.13 -5.10
CA LEU A 42 -0.40 -6.70 -5.22
C LEU A 42 1.08 -6.46 -5.54
N ASN A 43 1.34 -5.50 -6.42
CA ASN A 43 2.68 -5.02 -6.71
C ASN A 43 2.87 -3.61 -6.12
N PHE A 44 4.10 -3.33 -5.70
CA PHE A 44 4.46 -2.05 -5.07
C PHE A 44 5.71 -1.48 -5.71
N ASP A 45 5.65 -0.19 -6.03
CA ASP A 45 6.83 0.61 -6.32
C ASP A 45 7.05 1.60 -5.19
N PHE A 46 8.31 1.85 -4.83
CA PHE A 46 8.66 2.81 -3.80
C PHE A 46 9.81 3.71 -4.24
N CYS A 47 9.65 5.02 -4.02
CA CYS A 47 10.68 6.01 -4.25
C CYS A 47 11.17 6.54 -2.90
N GLU A 48 12.39 6.15 -2.52
CA GLU A 48 13.02 6.56 -1.26
C GLU A 48 13.23 8.08 -1.18
N LYS A 49 13.47 8.75 -2.32
CA LYS A 49 13.70 10.21 -2.35
C LYS A 49 12.45 11.01 -1.99
N SER A 50 11.26 10.53 -2.38
CA SER A 50 9.99 11.22 -2.12
C SER A 50 9.19 10.60 -0.98
N ASN A 51 9.67 9.48 -0.41
CA ASN A 51 8.95 8.65 0.55
C ASN A 51 7.53 8.29 0.10
N GLN A 52 7.34 8.07 -1.20
CA GLN A 52 6.05 7.73 -1.79
C GLN A 52 6.16 6.42 -2.56
N GLY A 53 5.09 5.65 -2.52
CA GLY A 53 4.94 4.45 -3.31
C GLY A 53 3.59 4.34 -4.00
N SER A 54 3.55 3.51 -5.02
CA SER A 54 2.35 3.19 -5.79
C SER A 54 1.95 1.74 -5.56
N ILE A 55 0.65 1.48 -5.56
CA ILE A 55 0.07 0.15 -5.36
C ILE A 55 -0.64 -0.25 -6.65
N PHE A 56 -0.32 -1.43 -7.16
CA PHE A 56 -0.86 -1.96 -8.41
C PHE A 56 -1.54 -3.31 -8.18
N SER A 57 -2.61 -3.57 -8.94
CA SER A 57 -3.15 -4.93 -9.07
C SER A 57 -2.20 -5.80 -9.90
N LEU A 58 -2.40 -7.12 -9.86
CA LEU A 58 -1.68 -8.06 -10.72
C LEU A 58 -1.77 -7.72 -12.22
N SER A 59 -2.89 -7.14 -12.66
CA SER A 59 -3.07 -6.67 -14.04
C SER A 59 -2.30 -5.39 -14.39
N GLY A 60 -1.51 -4.84 -13.46
CA GLY A 60 -0.73 -3.62 -13.65
C GLY A 60 -1.52 -2.31 -13.47
N ASN A 61 -2.79 -2.38 -13.07
CA ASN A 61 -3.58 -1.17 -12.85
C ASN A 61 -3.20 -0.53 -11.52
N LYS A 62 -2.94 0.77 -11.51
CA LYS A 62 -2.70 1.52 -10.27
C LYS A 62 -4.00 1.61 -9.48
N ILE A 63 -4.04 1.01 -8.30
CA ILE A 63 -5.22 0.99 -7.42
C ILE A 63 -5.06 1.90 -6.20
N GLY A 64 -3.87 2.41 -5.95
CA GLY A 64 -3.60 3.28 -4.82
C GLY A 64 -2.17 3.78 -4.74
N ALA A 65 -1.88 4.43 -3.63
CA ALA A 65 -0.57 4.94 -3.27
C ALA A 65 -0.36 4.85 -1.75
N PHE A 66 0.90 4.93 -1.32
CA PHE A 66 1.24 5.05 0.08
C PHE A 66 2.37 6.06 0.30
N SER A 67 2.43 6.63 1.50
CA SER A 67 3.48 7.55 1.92
C SER A 67 4.10 7.08 3.23
N VAL A 68 5.42 7.18 3.35
CA VAL A 68 6.21 6.75 4.50
C VAL A 68 6.71 7.98 5.26
N PHE A 69 6.66 7.94 6.59
CA PHE A 69 7.13 8.99 7.51
C PHE A 69 8.04 8.39 8.58
#